data_AF-A0A380P2T5-F1
#
_entry.id   AF-A0A380P2T5-F1
#
_cell.length_a   1.000
_cell.length_b   1.000
_cell.length_c   1.000
_cell.angle_alpha   90.00
_cell.angle_beta   90.00
_cell.angle_gamma   90.00
#
_symmetry.space_group_name_H-M   'P 1'
#
loop_
_entity.id
_entity.type
_entity.pdbx_description
1 polymer ?
#
loop_
_entity_poly.entity_id
_entity_poly.type
_entity_poly.pdbx_seq_one_letter_code
_entity_poly.pdbx_strand_id
1 'polypeptide(L)' 'MYIGSGQATWNGAVPLAKQGLKLAVAEEALFGGMCSNYGCNAKIVLDHPVELARQVEAMQDRGVEGSISLIGQI' A
#
# COMPACT_ATOMS: atom_id res chain seq x y z
N MET A 1 16.01 20.01 3.65
CA MET A 1 16.58 18.67 3.33
C MET A 1 15.75 17.65 4.07
N TYR A 2 15.28 16.60 3.40
CA TYR A 2 14.62 15.45 3.99
C TYR A 2 15.52 14.22 3.85
N ILE A 3 15.58 13.41 4.90
CA ILE A 3 16.30 12.13 4.90
C ILE A 3 15.24 11.04 5.06
N GLY A 4 15.13 10.17 4.06
CA GLY A 4 14.03 9.25 3.85
C GLY A 4 12.93 9.85 2.97
N SER A 5 12.32 9.00 2.14
CA SER A 5 11.30 9.31 1.13
C SER A 5 9.94 8.70 1.45
N GLY A 6 9.66 8.42 2.72
CA GLY A 6 8.36 7.90 3.16
C GLY A 6 7.21 8.90 2.99
N GLN A 7 5.99 8.44 3.27
CA GLN A 7 4.76 9.24 3.14
C GLN A 7 4.84 10.62 3.82
N ALA A 8 5.46 10.68 5.01
CA ALA A 8 5.64 11.94 5.73
C ALA A 8 6.51 12.95 4.95
N THR A 9 7.58 12.49 4.32
CA THR A 9 8.44 13.33 3.48
C THR A 9 7.66 13.87 2.30
N TRP A 10 6.90 13.04 1.59
CA TRP A 10 6.11 13.52 0.45
C TRP A 10 5.02 14.53 0.85
N ASN A 11 4.34 14.28 1.97
CA ASN A 11 3.33 15.20 2.50
C ASN A 11 3.90 16.57 2.89
N GLY A 12 5.16 16.64 3.34
CA GLY A 12 5.82 17.90 3.68
C GLY A 12 6.54 18.56 2.49
N ALA A 13 7.29 17.77 1.72
CA ALA A 13 8.14 18.26 0.64
C ALA A 13 7.34 18.79 -0.54
N VAL A 14 6.24 18.14 -0.92
CA VAL A 14 5.44 18.56 -2.09
C VAL A 14 4.81 19.95 -1.89
N PRO A 15 4.13 20.25 -0.77
CA PRO A 15 3.62 21.61 -0.53
C PRO A 15 4.71 22.67 -0.49
N LEU A 16 5.85 22.39 0.16
CA LEU A 16 6.96 23.33 0.24
C LEU A 16 7.62 23.57 -1.12
N ALA A 17 7.77 22.53 -1.95
CA ALA A 17 8.25 22.67 -3.32
C ALA A 17 7.30 23.54 -4.17
N LYS A 18 5.97 23.36 -4.00
CA LYS A 18 4.94 24.18 -4.67
C LYS A 18 4.99 25.66 -4.24
N GLN A 19 5.51 25.96 -3.05
CA GLN A 19 5.78 27.33 -2.60
C GLN A 19 7.08 27.92 -3.15
N GLY A 20 7.79 27.20 -4.03
CA GLY A 20 9.02 27.65 -4.68
C GLY A 20 10.28 27.38 -3.87
N LEU A 21 10.20 26.68 -2.73
CA LEU A 21 11.39 26.32 -1.96
C LEU A 21 12.18 25.23 -2.70
N LYS A 22 13.51 25.40 -2.77
CA LYS A 22 14.42 24.37 -3.25
C LYS A 22 14.67 23.37 -2.14
N LEU A 23 14.29 22.12 -2.37
CA LEU A 23 14.38 21.03 -1.41
C LEU A 23 15.20 19.89 -1.99
N ALA A 24 15.81 19.11 -1.11
CA ALA A 24 16.46 17.85 -1.44
C ALA A 24 15.87 16.75 -0.57
N VAL A 25 15.70 15.57 -1.16
CA VAL A 25 15.26 14.33 -0.50
C VAL A 25 16.33 13.29 -0.80
N ALA A 26 16.87 12.66 0.24
CA ALA A 26 17.81 11.55 0.11
C ALA A 26 17.15 10.28 0.64
N GLU A 27 17.30 9.17 -0.07
CA GLU A 27 16.77 7.85 0.30
C GLU A 27 17.85 6.81 0.01
N GLU A 28 17.98 5.82 0.90
CA GLU A 28 18.91 4.70 0.72
C GLU A 28 18.24 3.56 -0.03
N ALA A 29 16.95 3.32 0.23
CA ALA A 29 16.18 2.21 -0.29
C ALA A 29 15.27 2.63 -1.45
N LEU A 30 14.10 1.99 -1.57
CA LEU A 30 13.09 2.34 -2.56
C LEU A 30 12.35 3.62 -2.18
N PHE A 31 12.12 4.46 -3.20
CA PHE A 31 11.31 5.66 -3.05
C PHE A 31 9.90 5.34 -2.54
N GLY A 32 9.36 6.20 -1.68
CA GLY A 32 8.02 6.03 -1.08
C GLY A 32 8.06 5.35 0.30
N GLY A 33 9.22 4.86 0.73
CA GLY A 33 9.45 4.32 2.06
C GLY A 33 8.65 3.04 2.37
N MET A 34 8.56 2.72 3.65
CA MET A 34 8.02 1.43 4.12
C MET A 34 6.55 1.21 3.73
N CYS A 35 5.65 2.15 3.99
CA CYS A 35 4.20 1.95 3.78
C CYS A 35 3.87 1.59 2.33
N SER A 36 4.56 2.20 1.36
CA SER A 36 4.35 1.93 -0.08
C SER A 36 4.99 0.63 -0.55
N ASN A 37 6.19 0.31 -0.05
CA ASN A 37 6.99 -0.80 -0.59
C ASN A 37 6.85 -2.12 0.19
N TYR A 38 6.65 -2.06 1.51
CA TYR A 38 6.69 -3.23 2.40
C TYR A 38 5.61 -3.23 3.48
N GLY A 39 4.81 -2.17 3.57
CA GLY A 39 3.84 -1.93 4.63
C GLY A 39 2.41 -1.95 4.10
N CYS A 40 1.72 -0.82 4.26
CA CYS A 40 0.29 -0.68 4.00
C CYS A 40 -0.13 -1.19 2.62
N ASN A 41 0.54 -0.78 1.55
CA ASN A 41 0.14 -1.17 0.19
C ASN A 41 0.35 -2.66 -0.05
N ALA A 42 1.50 -3.20 0.36
CA ALA A 42 1.79 -4.64 0.27
C ALA A 42 0.78 -5.44 1.10
N LYS A 43 0.46 -4.98 2.32
CA LYS A 43 -0.54 -5.58 3.19
C LYS A 43 -1.93 -5.58 2.55
N ILE A 44 -2.36 -4.47 1.95
CA ILE A 44 -3.66 -4.37 1.28
C ILE A 44 -3.77 -5.40 0.15
N VAL A 45 -2.73 -5.50 -0.69
CA VAL A 45 -2.72 -6.45 -1.81
C VAL A 45 -2.82 -7.90 -1.32
N LEU A 46 -2.23 -8.22 -0.17
CA LEU A 46 -2.23 -9.57 0.41
C LEU A 46 -3.49 -9.89 1.23
N ASP A 47 -4.01 -8.93 1.98
CA ASP A 47 -5.12 -9.12 2.92
C ASP A 47 -6.47 -9.16 2.22
N HIS A 48 -6.71 -8.26 1.26
CA HIS A 48 -8.02 -8.11 0.64
C HIS A 48 -8.51 -9.39 -0.06
N PRO A 49 -7.66 -10.15 -0.78
CA PRO A 49 -8.07 -11.44 -1.34
C PRO A 49 -8.49 -12.45 -0.27
N VAL A 50 -7.81 -12.48 0.87
CA VAL A 50 -8.15 -13.37 2.00
C VAL A 50 -9.49 -12.98 2.61
N GLU A 51 -9.71 -11.69 2.81
CA GLU A 51 -10.98 -11.16 3.30
C GLU A 51 -12.13 -11.52 2.36
N LEU A 52 -11.93 -11.34 1.05
CA LEU A 52 -12.92 -11.71 0.05
C LEU A 52 -13.23 -13.22 0.05
N ALA A 53 -12.20 -14.07 0.17
CA ALA A 53 -12.39 -15.52 0.28
C ALA A 53 -13.28 -15.89 1.46
N ARG A 54 -13.07 -15.26 2.63
CA ARG A 54 -13.89 -15.48 3.83
C ARG A 54 -15.33 -15.00 3.64
N GLN A 55 -15.53 -13.88 2.96
CA GLN A 55 -16.87 -13.37 2.67
C GLN A 55 -17.64 -14.34 1.75
N VAL A 56 -16.97 -14.90 0.74
CA VAL A 56 -17.56 -15.92 -0.14
C VAL A 56 -17.90 -17.20 0.62
N GLU A 57 -17.03 -17.67 1.51
CA GLU A 57 -17.34 -18.81 2.39
C GLU A 57 -18.57 -18.53 3.29
N ALA A 58 -18.66 -17.34 3.88
CA ALA A 58 -19.75 -16.99 4.78
C ALA A 58 -21.13 -16.82 4.09
N MET A 59 -21.14 -16.72 2.76
CA MET A 59 -22.35 -16.55 1.94
C MET A 59 -22.75 -17.81 1.17
N GLN A 60 -22.02 -18.92 1.33
CA GLN A 60 -22.46 -20.21 0.80
C GLN A 60 -23.87 -20.54 1.32
N ASP A 61 -24.68 -21.19 0.48
CA ASP A 61 -26.09 -21.52 0.74
C ASP A 61 -27.02 -20.30 0.98
N ARG A 62 -26.52 -19.08 0.77
CA ARG A 62 -27.28 -17.81 0.92
C ARG A 62 -27.40 -17.03 -0.40
N GLY A 63 -27.26 -17.73 -1.53
CA GLY A 63 -27.35 -17.16 -2.88
C GLY A 63 -26.02 -16.78 -3.51
N VAL A 64 -24.89 -17.13 -2.88
CA VAL A 64 -23.55 -17.06 -3.49
C VAL A 64 -23.05 -18.49 -3.68
N GLU A 65 -22.67 -18.83 -4.91
CA GLU A 65 -22.09 -20.11 -5.29
C GLU A 65 -20.67 -19.90 -5.84
N GLY A 66 -19.73 -20.78 -5.49
CA GLY A 66 -18.34 -20.76 -5.97
C GLY A 66 -17.31 -20.73 -4.86
N SER A 67 -16.02 -20.85 -5.23
CA SER A 67 -14.89 -20.84 -4.29
C SER A 67 -13.76 -19.93 -4.79
N ILE A 68 -13.06 -19.29 -3.87
CA ILE A 68 -11.89 -18.46 -4.17
C ILE A 68 -10.64 -19.26 -3.85
N SER A 69 -9.78 -19.43 -4.86
CA SER A 69 -8.45 -20.02 -4.71
C SER A 69 -7.40 -18.92 -4.73
N LEU A 70 -6.64 -18.79 -3.64
CA LEU A 70 -5.53 -17.85 -3.56
C LEU A 70 -4.31 -18.47 -4.23
N ILE A 71 -4.05 -18.09 -5.48
CA ILE A 71 -2.86 -18.53 -6.21
C ILE A 71 -1.74 -17.57 -5.83
N GLY A 72 -0.89 -18.00 -4.90
CA GLY A 72 0.28 -17.22 -4.48
C GLY A 72 1.24 -16.99 -5.66
N GLN A 73 1.11 -15.85 -6.32
CA GLN A 73 2.11 -15.29 -7.24
C GLN A 73 2.41 -13.86 -6.81
N ILE A 74 3.03 -13.72 -5.64
CA ILE A 74 3.78 -12.52 -5.23
C ILE A 74 5.16 -13.02 -4.79
#